data_AF-M1BTE0-F1
#
_entry.id   AF-M1BTE0-F1
#
_cell.length_a   1.000
_cell.length_b   1.000
_cell.length_c   1.000
_cell.angle_alpha   90.00
_cell.angle_beta   90.00
_cell.angle_gamma   90.00
#
_symmetry.space_group_name_H-M   'P 1'
#
loop_
_entity.id
_entity.type
_entity.pdbx_description
1 polymer ?
#
loop_
_entity_poly.entity_id
_entity_poly.type
_entity_poly.pdbx_seq_one_letter_code
_entity_poly.pdbx_strand_id
1 'polypeptide(L)' 'MADIQGAVIAADINDDGKIELVTTDSHGNVAAWTAQGKEIWENHLKSLVPQVHYGFLSP' A
#
# COMPACT_ATOMS: atom_id res chain seq x y z
N MET A 1 10.26 -8.57 3.07
CA MET A 1 9.78 -8.00 1.80
C MET A 1 10.50 -8.67 0.66
N ALA A 2 9.75 -9.11 -0.35
CA ALA A 2 10.29 -9.66 -1.58
C ALA A 2 10.17 -8.65 -2.72
N ASP A 3 10.29 -9.13 -3.95
CA ASP A 3 10.01 -8.35 -5.14
C ASP A 3 8.57 -7.82 -5.13
N ILE A 4 8.41 -6.52 -5.42
CA ILE A 4 7.11 -5.90 -5.58
C ILE A 4 6.56 -6.35 -6.94
N GLN A 5 5.57 -7.24 -6.91
CA GLN A 5 4.88 -7.73 -8.11
C GLN A 5 3.43 -7.24 -8.25
N GLY A 6 2.97 -6.35 -7.37
CA GLY A 6 1.60 -5.83 -7.43
C GLY A 6 1.50 -4.32 -7.64
N ALA A 7 0.26 -3.84 -7.70
CA ALA A 7 -0.06 -2.43 -7.96
C ALA A 7 0.49 -1.51 -6.86
N VAL A 8 1.04 -0.36 -7.27
CA VAL A 8 1.43 0.72 -6.36
C VAL A 8 0.36 1.80 -6.40
N ILE A 9 -0.05 2.28 -5.24
CA ILE A 9 -0.89 3.47 -5.10
C ILE A 9 -0.05 4.60 -4.53
N ALA A 10 -0.20 5.79 -5.11
CA ALA A 10 0.27 7.04 -4.54
C ALA A 10 -0.94 7.90 -4.15
N ALA A 11 -1.18 8.08 -2.84
CA ALA A 11 -2.30 8.86 -2.33
C ALA A 11 -1.96 9.41 -0.94
N ASP A 12 -2.64 10.49 -0.54
CA ASP A 12 -2.66 10.96 0.85
C ASP A 12 -3.63 10.05 1.63
N ILE A 13 -3.10 9.05 2.32
CA ILE A 13 -3.92 8.01 2.97
C ILE A 13 -4.22 8.35 4.43
N ASN A 14 -3.55 9.34 4.99
CA ASN A 14 -3.70 9.75 6.40
C ASN A 14 -4.16 11.21 6.57
N ASP A 15 -4.42 11.92 5.47
CA ASP A 15 -4.92 13.30 5.40
C ASP A 15 -3.95 14.33 6.04
N ASP A 16 -2.64 14.11 5.87
CA ASP A 16 -1.60 15.02 6.39
C ASP A 16 -1.09 16.03 5.34
N GLY A 17 -1.60 15.96 4.11
CA GLY A 17 -1.22 16.81 2.98
C GLY A 17 0.02 16.32 2.22
N LYS A 18 0.53 15.12 2.51
CA LYS A 18 1.63 14.49 1.77
C LYS A 18 1.16 13.22 1.08
N ILE A 19 2.00 12.73 0.17
CA ILE A 19 1.72 11.51 -0.57
C ILE A 19 2.44 10.34 0.09
N GLU A 20 1.68 9.29 0.34
CA GLU A 20 2.16 7.97 0.75
C GLU A 20 2.15 7.01 -0.43
N LEU A 21 2.97 5.96 -0.31
CA LEU A 21 2.99 4.85 -1.23
C LEU A 21 2.39 3.62 -0.55
N VAL A 22 1.40 2.99 -1.17
CA VAL A 22 0.92 1.67 -0.77
C VAL A 22 1.41 0.66 -1.81
N THR A 23 2.14 -0.34 -1.34
CA THR A 23 2.78 -1.36 -2.18
C THR A 23 2.31 -2.74 -1.79
N THR A 24 2.29 -3.65 -2.77
CA THR A 24 2.03 -5.07 -2.51
C THR A 24 3.13 -5.94 -3.10
N ASP A 25 3.61 -6.91 -2.33
CA ASP A 25 4.63 -7.86 -2.79
C ASP A 25 4.05 -9.22 -3.21
N SER A 26 4.90 -10.03 -3.83
CA SER A 26 4.57 -11.38 -4.32
C SER A 26 4.16 -12.38 -3.23
N HIS A 27 4.38 -12.05 -1.95
CA HIS A 27 4.04 -12.89 -0.81
C HIS A 27 2.70 -12.49 -0.16
N GLY A 28 2.02 -11.46 -0.68
CA GLY A 28 0.75 -10.97 -0.15
C GLY A 28 0.91 -9.93 0.96
N ASN A 29 2.10 -9.34 1.13
CA ASN A 29 2.28 -8.23 2.05
C ASN A 29 1.75 -6.95 1.42
N VAL A 30 0.98 -6.18 2.19
CA VAL A 30 0.55 -4.83 1.87
C VAL A 30 1.21 -3.89 2.85
N ALA A 31 1.96 -2.91 2.37
CA ALA A 31 2.65 -1.97 3.22
C ALA A 31 2.45 -0.53 2.73
N ALA A 32 2.37 0.40 3.68
CA ALA A 32 2.31 1.82 3.42
C ALA A 32 3.61 2.52 3.86
N TRP A 33 4.07 3.46 3.04
CA TRP A 33 5.34 4.16 3.22
C TRP A 33 5.15 5.65 3.04
N THR A 34 5.93 6.45 3.78
CA THR A 34 6.10 7.87 3.43
C THR A 34 6.89 8.00 2.12
N ALA A 35 6.84 9.17 1.48
CA ALA A 35 7.66 9.48 0.31
C ALA A 35 9.19 9.34 0.54
N GLN A 36 9.64 9.28 1.80
CA GLN A 36 11.03 9.08 2.18
C GLN A 36 11.36 7.60 2.46
N GLY A 37 10.42 6.68 2.24
CA GLY A 37 10.59 5.25 2.45
C GLY A 37 10.47 4.80 3.91
N LYS A 38 9.88 5.62 4.79
CA LYS A 38 9.59 5.20 6.17
C LYS A 38 8.29 4.42 6.20
N GLU A 39 8.29 3.23 6.81
CA GLU A 39 7.07 2.44 7.01
C GLU A 39 6.07 3.15 7.93
N ILE A 40 4.80 3.13 7.54
CA ILE A 40 3.66 3.60 8.33
C ILE A 40 2.94 2.41 8.96
N TRP A 41 2.64 1.39 8.16
CA TRP A 41 2.06 0.12 8.59
C TRP A 41 2.33 -0.99 7.56
N GLU A 42 2.20 -2.24 7.99
CA GLU A 42 2.24 -3.44 7.16
C GLU A 42 1.12 -4.41 7.57
N ASN A 43 0.51 -5.09 6.59
CA ASN A 43 -0.45 -6.17 6.79
C ASN A 43 -0.10 -7.37 5.90
N HIS A 44 -0.23 -8.57 6.48
CA HIS A 44 0.14 -9.83 5.84
C HIS A 44 -1.13 -10.55 5.41
N LEU A 45 -1.53 -10.36 4.16
CA LEU A 45 -2.63 -11.12 3.58
C LEU A 45 -2.02 -12.45 3.11
N LYS A 46 -2.41 -13.57 3.72
CA LYS A 46 -1.89 -14.93 3.39
C LYS A 46 -2.38 -15.43 2.01
N SER A 47 -2.47 -14.53 1.03
CA SER A 47 -3.00 -14.70 -0.30
C SER A 47 -2.36 -13.67 -1.22
N LEU A 48 -2.27 -13.99 -2.51
CA LEU A 48 -1.87 -13.03 -3.54
C LEU A 48 -2.79 -11.81 -3.55
N VAL A 49 -2.19 -10.62 -3.70
CA VAL A 49 -2.90 -9.35 -3.87
C VAL A 49 -2.69 -8.87 -5.30
N PRO A 50 -3.62 -9.16 -6.22
CA PRO A 50 -3.44 -8.85 -7.64
C PRO A 50 -3.66 -7.37 -7.97
N GLN A 51 -4.42 -6.65 -7.14
CA GLN A 51 -4.75 -5.25 -7.38
C GLN A 51 -5.02 -4.52 -6.06
N VAL A 52 -4.70 -3.23 -6.05
CA VAL A 52 -5.03 -2.29 -4.98
C VAL A 52 -5.81 -1.13 -5.60
N HIS A 53 -6.83 -0.62 -4.90
CA HIS A 53 -7.54 0.61 -5.25
C HIS A 53 -7.61 1.54 -4.04
N TYR A 54 -7.56 2.85 -4.30
CA TYR A 54 -7.81 3.88 -3.30
C TYR A 54 -9.06 4.66 -3.70
N GLY A 55 -9.98 4.85 -2.76
CA GLY A 55 -11.22 5.55 -2.98
C GLY A 55 -12.13 5.51 -1.75
N PHE A 56 -13.14 6.38 -1.75
CA PHE A 56 -14.19 6.37 -0.75
C PHE A 56 -15.22 5.29 -1.09
N LEU A 57 -15.44 4.34 -0.18
CA LEU A 57 -16.60 3.47 -0.26
C LEU A 57 -17.81 4.27 0.23
N SER A 58 -18.62 4.76 -0.70
CA SER A 58 -19.98 5.16 -0.37
C SER A 58 -20.74 3.94 0.16
N PRO A 59 -21.55 4.07 1.24
CA PRO A 59 -22.32 2.96 1.79
C PRO A 59 -23.21 2.24 0.78
#